data_AF-A0A7S0E1D6-F1
#
_entry.id   AF-A0A7S0E1D6-F1
#
_cell.length_a   1.000
_cell.length_b   1.000
_cell.length_c   1.000
_cell.angle_alpha   90.00
_cell.angle_beta   90.00
_cell.angle_gamma   90.00
#
_symmetry.space_group_name_H-M   'P 1'
#
loop_
_entity.id
_entity.type
_entity.pdbx_description
1 polymer ?
#
loop_
_entity_poly.entity_id
_entity_poly.type
_entity_poly.pdbx_seq_one_letter_code
_entity_poly.pdbx_strand_id
1 'polypeptide(L)'
;CLNCKGHVLDDLITEEEFESMTTSEERGGPRGSHEYELNRLNKEHKQREEMIKSLKQQELRKQLYEGKLTSQRKFLDGLQAHLDAIYNAAEPVRKEFSKSAPLPSLHSELAATASLLPSPLYSIYYQAHSYQVAFGEDVAVSIEGDVTEAQAFMKAQATAVPPTPGTDAKKRRKRKNKDMEEDEEESLTKPHPLFLKLKIPPHAEEPPSTAPTITLTFTYLTKLQIVVVQHELSSKEKEPSFLQDLFPNDSGIFSPLVANDYLYINVNTRRPRAFNESNSPGRPYKWAQSVGCMTFPARDSGDTSNIKAPALRDSGITFSKLVKALRERCSVWTQVKQM
;
A
#
# COMPACT_ATOMS: atom_id res chain seq x y z
N CYS A 1 64.63 19.89 -40.58
CA CYS A 1 63.58 20.25 -39.59
C CYS A 1 62.43 19.23 -39.56
N LEU A 2 62.70 17.93 -39.40
CA LEU A 2 61.63 16.92 -39.32
C LEU A 2 62.00 15.87 -38.26
N ASN A 3 61.83 16.24 -37.00
CA ASN A 3 61.73 15.29 -35.89
C ASN A 3 60.29 15.34 -35.38
N CYS A 4 59.38 14.61 -36.03
CA CYS A 4 58.08 14.33 -35.44
C CYS A 4 58.27 13.19 -34.44
N LYS A 5 57.87 13.38 -33.19
CA LYS A 5 57.81 12.29 -32.21
C LYS A 5 56.63 11.40 -32.61
N GLY A 6 56.92 10.32 -33.34
CA GLY A 6 55.95 9.28 -33.62
C GLY A 6 55.61 8.56 -32.32
N HIS A 7 54.54 8.99 -31.65
CA HIS A 7 53.95 8.21 -30.58
C HIS A 7 53.09 7.13 -31.26
N VAL A 8 53.28 5.87 -30.89
CA VAL A 8 52.41 4.79 -31.33
C VAL A 8 51.01 5.09 -30.78
N LEU A 9 50.04 5.25 -31.67
CA LEU A 9 48.63 5.53 -31.38
C LEU A 9 47.92 4.18 -31.11
N ASP A 10 48.21 3.56 -29.97
CA ASP A 10 47.67 2.22 -29.66
C ASP A 10 46.21 2.23 -29.12
N ASP A 11 45.56 3.39 -29.03
CA ASP A 11 44.26 3.53 -28.33
C ASP A 11 43.20 4.33 -29.12
N LEU A 12 43.30 4.40 -30.45
CA LEU A 12 42.26 5.02 -31.28
C LEU A 12 41.15 4.02 -31.64
N ILE A 13 39.87 4.46 -31.62
CA ILE A 13 38.71 3.67 -32.10
C ILE A 13 39.02 3.10 -33.47
N THR A 14 38.82 1.80 -33.70
CA THR A 14 39.17 1.19 -35.01
C THR A 14 38.42 1.87 -36.16
N GLU A 15 39.01 1.88 -37.36
CA GLU A 15 38.36 2.51 -38.52
C GLU A 15 36.98 1.91 -38.81
N GLU A 16 36.83 0.61 -38.61
CA GLU A 16 35.58 -0.13 -38.81
C GLU A 16 34.50 0.31 -37.81
N GLU A 17 34.87 0.46 -36.54
CA GLU A 17 33.98 0.96 -35.49
C GLU A 17 33.59 2.42 -35.75
N PHE A 18 34.54 3.27 -36.15
CA PHE A 18 34.25 4.66 -36.49
C PHE A 18 33.27 4.78 -37.66
N GLU A 19 33.46 3.99 -38.72
CA GLU A 19 32.55 3.97 -39.86
C GLU A 19 31.17 3.42 -39.49
N SER A 20 31.07 2.45 -38.57
CA SER A 20 29.79 1.95 -38.09
C SER A 20 28.99 3.00 -37.27
N MET A 21 29.70 3.91 -36.59
CA MET A 21 29.13 4.90 -35.66
C MET A 21 28.93 6.29 -36.27
N THR A 22 29.29 6.48 -37.54
CA THR A 22 29.24 7.77 -38.24
C THR A 22 28.73 7.65 -39.68
N THR A 23 28.04 8.69 -40.15
CA THR A 23 27.57 8.78 -41.55
C THR A 23 28.70 9.24 -42.49
N SER A 24 28.53 9.09 -43.80
CA SER A 24 29.56 9.49 -44.78
C SER A 24 29.88 10.99 -44.75
N GLU A 25 28.95 11.84 -44.29
CA GLU A 25 29.13 13.29 -44.15
C GLU A 25 29.96 13.64 -42.90
N GLU A 26 29.79 12.88 -41.81
CA GLU A 26 30.53 13.06 -40.55
C GLU A 26 32.01 12.61 -40.64
N ARG A 27 32.36 11.87 -41.70
CA ARG A 27 33.72 11.34 -41.93
C ARG A 27 34.67 12.36 -42.59
N GLY A 28 34.17 13.40 -43.25
CA GLY A 28 35.02 14.48 -43.79
C GLY A 28 36.07 14.02 -44.81
N GLY A 29 35.70 13.13 -45.73
CA GLY A 29 36.57 12.69 -46.83
C GLY A 29 36.99 11.20 -46.79
N PRO A 30 37.86 10.77 -47.74
CA PRO A 30 38.29 9.38 -47.85
C PRO A 30 39.25 8.98 -46.71
N ARG A 31 39.36 7.67 -46.45
CA ARG A 31 40.27 7.11 -45.44
C ARG A 31 41.69 7.64 -45.63
N GLY A 32 42.33 8.02 -44.52
CA GLY A 32 43.68 8.60 -44.51
C GLY A 32 43.75 10.10 -44.85
N SER A 33 42.62 10.75 -45.15
CA SER A 33 42.55 12.21 -45.20
C SER A 33 42.80 12.80 -43.81
N HIS A 34 43.50 13.92 -43.74
CA HIS A 34 43.72 14.64 -42.49
C HIS A 34 42.39 15.00 -41.79
N GLU A 35 41.37 15.38 -42.56
CA GLU A 35 40.04 15.71 -42.03
C GLU A 35 39.30 14.47 -41.49
N TYR A 36 39.50 13.30 -42.11
CA TYR A 36 38.98 12.02 -41.63
C TYR A 36 39.56 11.65 -40.26
N GLU A 37 40.88 11.77 -40.11
CA GLU A 37 41.56 11.44 -38.86
C GLU A 37 41.19 12.41 -37.72
N LEU A 38 41.01 13.70 -38.02
CA LEU A 38 40.51 14.69 -37.06
C LEU A 38 39.09 14.39 -36.57
N ASN A 39 38.19 14.01 -37.49
CA ASN A 39 36.81 13.69 -37.12
C ASN A 39 36.72 12.39 -36.30
N ARG A 40 37.55 11.39 -36.62
CA ARG A 40 37.72 10.17 -35.83
C ARG A 40 38.18 10.48 -34.41
N LEU A 41 39.22 11.30 -34.26
CA LEU A 41 39.71 11.73 -32.95
C LEU A 41 38.66 12.52 -32.16
N ASN A 42 37.93 13.44 -32.81
CA ASN A 42 36.87 14.21 -32.16
C ASN A 42 35.71 13.33 -31.69
N LYS A 43 35.34 12.31 -32.47
CA LYS A 43 34.29 11.36 -32.10
C LYS A 43 34.69 10.55 -30.86
N GLU A 44 35.92 10.07 -30.83
CA GLU A 44 36.47 9.37 -29.68
C GLU A 44 36.52 10.26 -28.44
N HIS A 45 36.99 11.50 -28.59
CA HIS A 45 37.00 12.46 -27.50
C HIS A 45 35.61 12.65 -26.89
N LYS A 46 34.57 12.82 -27.74
CA LYS A 46 33.18 12.90 -27.28
C LYS A 46 32.71 11.63 -26.57
N GLN A 47 33.05 10.45 -27.09
CA GLN A 47 32.70 9.19 -26.41
C GLN A 47 33.37 9.07 -25.04
N ARG A 48 34.66 9.43 -24.92
CA ARG A 48 35.36 9.46 -23.64
C ARG A 48 34.73 10.47 -22.68
N GLU A 49 34.36 11.65 -23.16
CA GLU A 49 33.64 12.63 -22.34
C GLU A 49 32.30 12.10 -21.82
N GLU A 50 31.51 11.42 -22.66
CA GLU A 50 30.24 10.81 -22.27
C GLU A 50 30.43 9.66 -21.27
N MET A 51 31.42 8.79 -21.50
CA MET A 51 31.77 7.72 -20.57
C MET A 51 32.21 8.27 -19.22
N ILE A 52 33.03 9.33 -19.19
CA ILE A 52 33.45 9.99 -17.95
C ILE A 52 32.24 10.60 -17.22
N LYS A 53 31.30 11.24 -17.94
CA LYS A 53 30.05 11.76 -17.34
C LYS A 53 29.20 10.64 -16.74
N SER A 54 29.04 9.53 -17.46
CA SER A 54 28.30 8.35 -16.99
C SER A 54 28.96 7.73 -15.75
N LEU A 55 30.28 7.56 -15.77
CA LEU A 55 31.06 7.04 -14.65
C LEU A 55 30.89 7.92 -13.41
N LYS A 56 31.03 9.25 -13.55
CA LYS A 56 30.78 10.20 -12.45
C LYS A 56 29.36 10.07 -11.88
N GLN A 57 28.36 9.89 -12.74
CA GLN A 57 26.98 9.69 -12.30
C GLN A 57 26.80 8.37 -11.53
N GLN A 58 27.44 7.30 -11.99
CA GLN A 58 27.41 6.00 -11.31
C GLN A 58 28.14 6.01 -9.97
N GLU A 59 29.29 6.69 -9.89
CA GLU A 59 30.03 6.88 -8.63
C GLU A 59 29.19 7.64 -7.60
N LEU A 60 28.53 8.72 -8.02
CA LEU A 60 27.66 9.49 -7.12
C LEU A 60 26.47 8.65 -6.64
N ARG A 61 25.86 7.84 -7.52
CA ARG A 61 24.82 6.89 -7.13
C ARG A 61 25.34 5.84 -6.15
N LYS A 62 26.53 5.28 -6.39
CA LYS A 62 27.17 4.30 -5.51
C LYS A 62 27.37 4.89 -4.12
N GLN A 63 27.95 6.09 -4.02
CA GLN A 63 28.16 6.77 -2.74
C GLN A 63 26.83 7.03 -2.00
N LEU A 64 25.78 7.44 -2.72
CA LEU A 64 24.45 7.63 -2.14
C LEU A 64 23.88 6.32 -1.57
N TYR A 65 23.97 5.22 -2.31
CA TYR A 65 23.50 3.91 -1.85
C TYR A 65 24.33 3.37 -0.68
N GLU A 66 25.66 3.54 -0.70
CA GLU A 66 26.53 3.20 0.44
C GLU A 66 26.17 4.01 1.68
N GLY A 67 25.87 5.30 1.54
CA GLY A 67 25.38 6.15 2.63
C GLY A 67 24.03 5.67 3.22
N LYS A 68 23.08 5.28 2.36
CA LYS A 68 21.80 4.70 2.79
C LYS A 68 22.01 3.36 3.50
N LEU A 69 22.83 2.48 2.93
CA LEU A 69 23.10 1.15 3.46
C LEU A 69 23.80 1.22 4.83
N THR A 70 24.80 2.10 4.97
CA THR A 70 25.50 2.31 6.25
C THR A 70 24.56 2.86 7.32
N SER A 71 23.67 3.80 6.96
CA SER A 71 22.67 4.34 7.88
C SER A 71 21.65 3.30 8.32
N GLN A 72 21.12 2.51 7.38
CA GLN A 72 20.22 1.39 7.67
C GLN A 72 20.89 0.32 8.53
N ARG A 73 22.17 0.01 8.26
CA ARG A 73 22.92 -0.96 9.06
C ARG A 73 23.15 -0.49 10.48
N LYS A 74 23.57 0.77 10.67
CA LYS A 74 23.67 1.39 12.01
C LYS A 74 22.35 1.33 12.78
N PHE A 75 21.23 1.59 12.09
CA PHE A 75 19.91 1.47 12.70
C PHE A 75 19.58 0.02 13.11
N LEU A 76 19.85 -0.96 12.24
CA LEU A 76 19.63 -2.38 12.54
C LEU A 76 20.53 -2.89 13.66
N ASP A 77 21.82 -2.53 13.65
CA ASP A 77 22.78 -2.88 14.70
C ASP A 77 22.37 -2.26 16.05
N GLY A 78 21.76 -1.07 16.03
CA GLY A 78 21.21 -0.40 17.21
C GLY A 78 19.77 -0.81 17.58
N LEU A 79 19.09 -1.64 16.77
CA LEU A 79 17.67 -1.94 16.94
C LEU A 79 17.39 -2.62 18.28
N GLN A 80 18.23 -3.58 18.68
CA GLN A 80 18.07 -4.27 19.96
C GLN A 80 18.14 -3.29 21.14
N ALA A 81 19.13 -2.38 21.13
CA ALA A 81 19.27 -1.38 22.18
C ALA A 81 18.06 -0.42 22.24
N HIS A 82 17.51 -0.04 21.08
CA HIS A 82 16.27 0.76 21.04
C HIS A 82 15.06 -0.03 21.58
N LEU A 83 14.94 -1.31 21.23
CA LEU A 83 13.87 -2.18 21.74
C LEU A 83 13.98 -2.39 23.26
N ASP A 84 15.19 -2.58 23.78
CA ASP A 84 15.44 -2.72 25.22
C ASP A 84 15.13 -1.41 25.95
N ALA A 85 15.48 -0.26 25.38
CA ALA A 85 15.14 1.04 25.93
C ALA A 85 13.61 1.25 26.03
N ILE A 86 12.87 0.88 24.98
CA ILE A 86 11.40 0.93 24.98
C ILE A 86 10.83 -0.07 26.00
N TYR A 87 11.36 -1.30 26.03
CA TYR A 87 10.94 -2.34 26.97
C TYR A 87 11.09 -1.87 28.42
N ASN A 88 12.26 -1.32 28.76
CA ASN A 88 12.57 -0.83 30.10
C ASN A 88 11.72 0.39 30.46
N ALA A 89 11.48 1.31 29.51
CA ALA A 89 10.61 2.47 29.73
C ALA A 89 9.13 2.06 29.92
N ALA A 90 8.67 1.02 29.23
CA ALA A 90 7.30 0.51 29.31
C ALA A 90 7.08 -0.48 30.46
N GLU A 91 8.14 -1.02 31.08
CA GLU A 91 8.11 -2.01 32.15
C GLU A 91 7.18 -1.64 33.33
N PRO A 92 7.24 -0.43 33.93
CA PRO A 92 6.38 -0.11 35.08
C PRO A 92 4.90 -0.13 34.70
N VAL A 93 4.56 0.38 33.52
CA VAL A 93 3.19 0.41 33.00
C VAL A 93 2.69 -1.01 32.73
N ARG A 94 3.52 -1.84 32.09
CA ARG A 94 3.20 -3.25 31.84
C ARG A 94 2.94 -4.02 33.13
N LYS A 95 3.76 -3.82 34.18
CA LYS A 95 3.58 -4.46 35.48
C LYS A 95 2.21 -4.11 36.08
N GLU A 96 1.79 -2.85 36.03
CA GLU A 96 0.46 -2.46 36.52
C GLU A 96 -0.68 -3.07 35.70
N PHE A 97 -0.63 -3.01 34.37
CA PHE A 97 -1.68 -3.60 33.53
C PHE A 97 -1.78 -5.12 33.64
N SER A 98 -0.65 -5.81 33.83
CA SER A 98 -0.63 -7.26 34.01
C SER A 98 -1.34 -7.74 35.28
N LYS A 99 -1.53 -6.85 36.27
CA LYS A 99 -2.32 -7.14 37.47
C LYS A 99 -3.83 -7.02 37.22
N SER A 100 -4.24 -6.14 36.31
CA SER A 100 -5.65 -5.77 36.10
C SER A 100 -6.31 -6.45 34.90
N ALA A 101 -5.54 -6.86 33.88
CA ALA A 101 -6.08 -7.47 32.67
C ALA A 101 -5.12 -8.53 32.11
N PRO A 102 -5.61 -9.73 31.75
CA PRO A 102 -4.83 -10.69 30.98
C PRO A 102 -4.48 -10.05 29.62
N LEU A 103 -3.19 -9.79 29.38
CA LEU A 103 -2.75 -9.39 28.07
C LEU A 103 -2.97 -10.58 27.11
N PRO A 104 -3.58 -10.37 25.94
CA PRO A 104 -3.78 -11.43 24.97
C PRO A 104 -2.41 -12.04 24.61
N SER A 105 -2.26 -13.36 24.79
CA SER A 105 -1.00 -14.03 24.44
C SER A 105 -0.83 -14.04 22.92
N LEU A 106 0.31 -13.55 22.44
CA LEU A 106 0.67 -13.54 21.02
C LEU A 106 1.10 -14.93 20.49
N HIS A 107 1.04 -15.98 21.32
CA HIS A 107 1.56 -17.31 21.02
C HIS A 107 0.47 -18.31 20.62
N SER A 108 -0.46 -17.88 19.78
CA SER A 108 -1.43 -18.76 19.11
C SER A 108 -1.01 -18.99 17.66
N GLU A 109 -1.37 -20.13 17.07
CA GLU A 109 -1.21 -20.41 15.63
C GLU A 109 -1.81 -19.29 14.76
N LEU A 110 -2.86 -18.64 15.26
CA LEU A 110 -3.52 -17.49 14.61
C LEU A 110 -2.61 -16.25 14.54
N ALA A 111 -1.63 -16.12 15.44
CA ALA A 111 -0.67 -15.01 15.39
C ALA A 111 0.36 -15.16 14.26
N ALA A 112 0.72 -16.41 13.93
CA ALA A 112 1.64 -16.69 12.81
C ALA A 112 0.98 -16.30 11.48
N THR A 113 -0.29 -16.65 11.26
CA THR A 113 -1.04 -16.21 10.08
C THR A 113 -1.34 -14.72 10.10
N ALA A 114 -1.61 -14.14 11.27
CA ALA A 114 -1.80 -12.69 11.42
C ALA A 114 -0.56 -11.87 11.03
N SER A 115 0.65 -12.42 11.19
CA SER A 115 1.90 -11.74 10.78
C SER A 115 1.98 -11.47 9.27
N LEU A 116 1.19 -12.20 8.47
CA LEU A 116 1.11 -12.03 7.03
C LEU A 116 0.06 -11.00 6.60
N LEU A 117 -0.72 -10.46 7.54
CA LEU A 117 -1.75 -9.47 7.25
C LEU A 117 -1.15 -8.09 6.98
N PRO A 118 -1.75 -7.29 6.08
CA PRO A 118 -1.49 -5.86 5.99
C PRO A 118 -1.75 -5.16 7.33
N SER A 119 -0.96 -4.13 7.63
CA SER A 119 -1.05 -3.36 8.89
C SER A 119 -2.49 -2.95 9.28
N PRO A 120 -3.36 -2.50 8.36
CA PRO A 120 -4.73 -2.17 8.70
C PRO A 120 -5.56 -3.38 9.15
N LEU A 121 -5.45 -4.50 8.44
CA LEU A 121 -6.17 -5.74 8.82
C LEU A 121 -5.62 -6.29 10.14
N TYR A 122 -4.29 -6.32 10.32
CA TYR A 122 -3.68 -6.72 11.58
C TYR A 122 -4.21 -5.91 12.78
N SER A 123 -4.40 -4.60 12.58
CA SER A 123 -4.96 -3.72 13.62
C SER A 123 -6.41 -4.08 13.97
N ILE A 124 -7.25 -4.37 12.96
CA ILE A 124 -8.64 -4.82 13.19
C ILE A 124 -8.65 -6.16 13.93
N TYR A 125 -7.83 -7.12 13.48
CA TYR A 125 -7.68 -8.43 14.13
C TYR A 125 -7.31 -8.28 15.60
N TYR A 126 -6.29 -7.46 15.91
CA TYR A 126 -5.83 -7.26 17.26
C TYR A 126 -6.90 -6.59 18.14
N GLN A 127 -7.62 -5.60 17.61
CA GLN A 127 -8.71 -4.95 18.33
C GLN A 127 -9.87 -5.92 18.62
N ALA A 128 -10.24 -6.75 17.65
CA ALA A 128 -11.30 -7.73 17.80
C ALA A 128 -10.94 -8.84 18.81
N HIS A 129 -9.72 -9.37 18.72
CA HIS A 129 -9.21 -10.33 19.68
C HIS A 129 -9.10 -9.74 21.10
N SER A 130 -8.63 -8.50 21.21
CA SER A 130 -8.56 -7.79 22.50
C SER A 130 -9.94 -7.56 23.10
N TYR A 131 -10.94 -7.28 22.27
CA TYR A 131 -12.33 -7.13 22.71
C TYR A 131 -12.91 -8.45 23.22
N GLN A 132 -12.67 -9.56 22.52
CA GLN A 132 -13.09 -10.90 22.95
C GLN A 132 -12.47 -11.25 24.31
N VAL A 133 -11.17 -11.01 24.50
CA VAL A 133 -10.47 -11.29 25.76
C VAL A 133 -10.94 -10.37 26.90
N ALA A 134 -11.20 -9.09 26.64
CA ALA A 134 -11.57 -8.13 27.66
C ALA A 134 -13.01 -8.27 28.15
N PHE A 135 -13.95 -8.59 27.25
CA PHE A 135 -15.38 -8.64 27.56
C PHE A 135 -15.95 -10.07 27.62
N GLY A 136 -15.21 -11.09 27.17
CA GLY A 136 -15.69 -12.47 27.14
C GLY A 136 -16.89 -12.70 26.21
N GLU A 137 -17.14 -11.78 25.27
CA GLU A 137 -18.25 -11.89 24.32
C GLU A 137 -17.94 -12.88 23.19
N ASP A 138 -18.97 -13.50 22.61
CA ASP A 138 -18.89 -14.49 21.51
C ASP A 138 -18.60 -13.83 20.14
N VAL A 139 -17.79 -12.77 20.11
CA VAL A 139 -17.32 -12.15 18.88
C VAL A 139 -16.17 -13.00 18.32
N ALA A 140 -16.45 -13.76 17.27
CA ALA A 140 -15.48 -14.66 16.66
C ALA A 140 -14.74 -13.97 15.50
N VAL A 141 -13.43 -14.18 15.43
CA VAL A 141 -12.54 -13.62 14.41
C VAL A 141 -11.81 -14.76 13.69
N SER A 142 -11.92 -14.81 12.37
CA SER A 142 -11.14 -15.74 11.53
C SER A 142 -10.31 -14.99 10.48
N ILE A 143 -9.11 -15.50 10.23
CA ILE A 143 -8.24 -15.09 9.13
C ILE A 143 -8.44 -16.11 8.02
N GLU A 144 -8.86 -15.66 6.85
CA GLU A 144 -9.17 -16.53 5.72
C GLU A 144 -8.46 -16.03 4.46
N GLY A 145 -8.27 -16.95 3.49
CA GLY A 145 -7.59 -16.66 2.23
C GLY A 145 -6.39 -17.58 1.94
N ASP A 146 -5.57 -17.19 0.96
CA ASP A 146 -4.41 -17.98 0.53
C ASP A 146 -3.13 -17.51 1.25
N VAL A 147 -2.65 -18.36 2.16
CA VAL A 147 -1.41 -18.13 2.91
C VAL A 147 -0.18 -18.15 2.00
N THR A 148 -0.19 -18.95 0.93
CA THR A 148 0.95 -19.07 0.02
C THR A 148 1.11 -17.84 -0.86
N GLU A 149 0.00 -17.32 -1.41
CA GLU A 149 0.00 -16.06 -2.15
C GLU A 149 0.38 -14.88 -1.24
N ALA A 150 -0.08 -14.89 0.02
CA ALA A 150 0.28 -13.85 1.00
C ALA A 150 1.77 -13.82 1.33
N GLN A 151 2.40 -14.99 1.52
CA GLN A 151 3.85 -15.09 1.72
C GLN A 151 4.62 -14.61 0.48
N ALA A 152 4.16 -14.97 -0.72
CA ALA A 152 4.74 -14.49 -1.97
C ALA A 152 4.62 -12.96 -2.10
N PHE A 153 3.46 -12.41 -1.73
CA PHE A 153 3.20 -10.97 -1.74
C PHE A 153 4.11 -10.19 -0.78
N MET A 154 4.33 -10.70 0.43
CA MET A 154 5.28 -10.09 1.37
C MET A 154 6.71 -10.11 0.84
N LYS A 155 7.15 -11.23 0.25
CA LYS A 155 8.48 -11.35 -0.36
C LYS A 155 8.63 -10.38 -1.53
N ALA A 156 7.61 -10.25 -2.39
CA ALA A 156 7.60 -9.34 -3.51
C ALA A 156 7.67 -7.86 -3.08
N GLN A 157 6.98 -7.49 -2.00
CA GLN A 157 7.10 -6.14 -1.43
C GLN A 157 8.52 -5.87 -0.88
N ALA A 158 9.16 -6.87 -0.28
CA ALA A 158 10.52 -6.72 0.26
C ALA A 158 11.59 -6.55 -0.83
N THR A 159 11.36 -7.13 -2.01
CA THR A 159 12.29 -7.06 -3.16
C THR A 159 11.96 -5.95 -4.15
N ALA A 160 10.86 -5.22 -3.96
CA ALA A 160 10.48 -4.10 -4.81
C ALA A 160 11.48 -2.93 -4.66
N VAL A 161 12.49 -2.92 -5.53
CA VAL A 161 13.40 -1.79 -5.69
C VAL A 161 12.57 -0.59 -6.16
N PRO A 162 12.66 0.59 -5.50
CA PRO A 162 11.93 1.77 -5.95
C PRO A 162 12.34 2.10 -7.39
N PRO A 163 11.37 2.42 -8.28
CA PRO A 163 11.67 2.69 -9.67
C PRO A 163 12.66 3.86 -9.77
N THR A 164 13.74 3.65 -10.49
CA THR A 164 14.68 4.72 -10.83
C THR A 164 13.95 5.73 -11.73
N PRO A 165 13.93 7.03 -11.39
CA PRO A 165 13.31 8.03 -12.25
C PRO A 165 14.26 8.28 -13.42
N GLY A 166 14.00 7.71 -14.60
CA GLY A 166 14.90 8.01 -15.71
C GLY A 166 14.69 7.39 -17.08
N THR A 167 13.94 6.30 -17.27
CA THR A 167 13.78 5.71 -18.61
C THR A 167 12.40 5.09 -18.79
N ASP A 168 11.77 5.35 -19.95
CA ASP A 168 10.54 4.71 -20.46
C ASP A 168 9.15 5.29 -20.17
N ALA A 169 9.04 6.60 -19.90
CA ALA A 169 7.73 7.27 -19.86
C ALA A 169 7.12 7.61 -21.25
N LYS A 170 7.83 7.37 -22.37
CA LYS A 170 7.44 7.93 -23.69
C LYS A 170 6.84 6.95 -24.71
N LYS A 171 6.78 5.63 -24.47
CA LYS A 171 6.32 4.66 -25.49
C LYS A 171 4.90 4.10 -25.31
N ARG A 172 4.21 4.37 -24.20
CA ARG A 172 2.87 3.78 -23.91
C ARG A 172 1.66 4.62 -24.34
N ARG A 173 1.83 5.72 -25.06
CA ARG A 173 0.72 6.58 -25.52
C ARG A 173 0.34 6.35 -26.98
N LYS A 174 -0.08 5.13 -27.34
CA LYS A 174 -1.00 4.89 -28.46
C LYS A 174 -1.41 3.41 -28.55
N ARG A 175 -2.60 3.08 -28.04
CA ARG A 175 -3.58 2.16 -28.65
C ARG A 175 -4.89 2.21 -27.84
N LYS A 176 -6.01 2.46 -28.55
CA LYS A 176 -7.42 2.21 -28.17
C LYS A 176 -7.59 0.72 -27.78
N ASN A 177 -8.56 0.22 -27.02
CA ASN A 177 -9.99 0.52 -26.81
C ASN A 177 -10.44 -0.33 -25.59
N LYS A 178 -11.43 0.14 -24.79
CA LYS A 178 -12.39 -0.54 -23.88
C LYS A 178 -12.01 -1.81 -23.07
N ASP A 179 -11.30 -2.78 -23.62
CA ASP A 179 -10.90 -4.03 -22.92
C ASP A 179 -9.73 -3.80 -21.94
N MET A 180 -8.88 -2.79 -22.18
CA MET A 180 -7.87 -2.38 -21.18
C MET A 180 -8.49 -1.71 -19.92
N GLU A 181 -9.78 -1.31 -19.96
CA GLU A 181 -10.43 -0.56 -18.88
C GLU A 181 -10.85 -1.47 -17.73
N GLU A 182 -11.40 -2.65 -18.05
CA GLU A 182 -11.72 -3.69 -17.07
C GLU A 182 -10.44 -4.27 -16.47
N ASP A 183 -9.41 -4.51 -17.30
CA ASP A 183 -8.10 -5.00 -16.84
C ASP A 183 -7.42 -4.03 -15.86
N GLU A 184 -7.46 -2.71 -16.11
CA GLU A 184 -6.86 -1.71 -15.20
C GLU A 184 -7.68 -1.53 -13.91
N GLU A 185 -9.01 -1.58 -13.99
CA GLU A 185 -9.89 -1.55 -12.83
C GLU A 185 -9.69 -2.78 -11.94
N GLU A 186 -9.79 -3.97 -12.51
CA GLU A 186 -9.60 -5.24 -11.81
C GLU A 186 -8.21 -5.29 -11.16
N SER A 187 -7.21 -4.68 -11.82
CA SER A 187 -5.87 -4.53 -11.27
C SER A 187 -5.81 -3.56 -10.08
N LEU A 188 -6.62 -2.50 -10.02
CA LEU A 188 -6.68 -1.53 -8.91
C LEU A 188 -7.48 -2.06 -7.72
N THR A 189 -8.58 -2.75 -7.99
CA THR A 189 -9.44 -3.34 -6.96
C THR A 189 -9.02 -4.76 -6.58
N LYS A 190 -7.87 -5.24 -7.06
CA LYS A 190 -7.34 -6.56 -6.67
C LYS A 190 -7.15 -6.61 -5.15
N PRO A 191 -7.86 -7.52 -4.45
CA PRO A 191 -7.77 -7.64 -3.01
C PRO A 191 -6.44 -8.27 -2.58
N HIS A 192 -6.05 -8.01 -1.34
CA HIS A 192 -5.02 -8.79 -0.67
C HIS A 192 -5.48 -10.26 -0.54
N PRO A 193 -4.57 -11.26 -0.71
CA PRO A 193 -4.93 -12.68 -0.68
C PRO A 193 -5.49 -13.16 0.67
N LEU A 194 -5.17 -12.46 1.76
CA LEU A 194 -5.78 -12.66 3.08
C LEU A 194 -6.79 -11.57 3.39
N PHE A 195 -7.89 -11.98 4.00
CA PHE A 195 -8.96 -11.12 4.49
C PHE A 195 -9.40 -11.59 5.89
N LEU A 196 -10.13 -10.73 6.59
CA LEU A 196 -10.63 -11.02 7.93
C LEU A 196 -12.14 -11.21 7.90
N LYS A 197 -12.62 -12.26 8.57
CA LYS A 197 -14.04 -12.42 8.87
C LYS A 197 -14.31 -12.21 10.35
N LEU A 198 -15.28 -11.35 10.63
CA LEU A 198 -15.71 -11.00 11.97
C LEU A 198 -17.18 -11.38 12.11
N LYS A 199 -17.48 -12.33 12.99
CA LYS A 199 -18.84 -12.78 13.26
C LYS A 199 -19.31 -12.18 14.59
N ILE A 200 -20.40 -11.42 14.53
CA ILE A 200 -21.00 -10.75 15.69
C ILE A 200 -22.40 -11.35 15.90
N PRO A 201 -22.58 -12.20 16.91
CA PRO A 201 -23.90 -12.69 17.27
C PRO A 201 -24.75 -11.59 17.95
N PRO A 202 -26.07 -11.81 18.04
CA PRO A 202 -26.97 -11.03 18.87
C PRO A 202 -26.49 -10.92 20.32
N HIS A 203 -27.03 -9.95 21.05
CA HIS A 203 -26.73 -9.85 22.47
C HIS A 203 -27.28 -11.09 23.21
N ALA A 204 -26.54 -11.62 24.19
CA ALA A 204 -26.92 -12.86 24.89
C ALA A 204 -28.26 -12.77 25.64
N GLU A 205 -28.70 -11.56 25.99
CA GLU A 205 -29.99 -11.31 26.64
C GLU A 205 -31.18 -11.26 25.65
N GLU A 206 -30.91 -11.16 24.35
CA GLU A 206 -31.95 -11.28 23.33
C GLU A 206 -32.25 -12.76 23.08
N PRO A 207 -33.53 -13.19 23.05
CA PRO A 207 -33.86 -14.57 22.76
C PRO A 207 -33.27 -14.97 21.39
N PRO A 208 -32.78 -16.21 21.23
CA PRO A 208 -32.04 -16.69 20.04
C PRO A 208 -32.83 -16.63 18.71
N SER A 209 -34.07 -16.15 18.74
CA SER A 209 -35.02 -16.14 17.65
C SER A 209 -35.23 -14.76 16.99
N THR A 210 -34.67 -13.65 17.51
CA THR A 210 -35.14 -12.31 17.09
C THR A 210 -34.15 -11.53 16.22
N ALA A 211 -32.86 -11.46 16.54
CA ALA A 211 -31.88 -10.72 15.72
C ALA A 211 -30.99 -11.67 14.90
N PRO A 212 -30.68 -11.34 13.62
CA PRO A 212 -29.73 -12.13 12.83
C PRO A 212 -28.30 -11.94 13.34
N THR A 213 -27.47 -12.96 13.16
CA THR A 213 -26.02 -12.82 13.30
C THR A 213 -25.46 -12.10 12.08
N ILE A 214 -24.62 -11.08 12.29
CA ILE A 214 -23.94 -10.38 11.22
C ILE A 214 -22.49 -10.88 11.08
N THR A 215 -22.09 -11.17 9.85
CA THR A 215 -20.71 -11.49 9.49
C THR A 215 -20.16 -10.38 8.62
N LEU A 216 -19.03 -9.80 9.00
CA LEU A 216 -18.32 -8.78 8.24
C LEU A 216 -17.05 -9.38 7.63
N THR A 217 -16.86 -9.17 6.33
CA THR A 217 -15.63 -9.55 5.63
C THR A 217 -14.84 -8.27 5.33
N PHE A 218 -13.70 -8.11 6.00
CA PHE A 218 -12.77 -7.00 5.77
C PHE A 218 -11.67 -7.42 4.80
N THR A 219 -11.58 -6.69 3.69
CA THR A 219 -10.62 -6.94 2.63
C THR A 219 -9.76 -5.70 2.41
N TYR A 220 -8.46 -5.87 2.20
CA TYR A 220 -7.56 -4.74 1.94
C TYR A 220 -7.26 -4.62 0.46
N LEU A 221 -7.47 -3.43 -0.12
CA LEU A 221 -7.14 -3.14 -1.50
C LEU A 221 -5.74 -2.53 -1.57
N THR A 222 -4.77 -3.32 -2.00
CA THR A 222 -3.35 -2.98 -1.84
C THR A 222 -2.92 -1.74 -2.62
N LYS A 223 -3.44 -1.54 -3.83
CA LYS A 223 -3.13 -0.37 -4.67
C LYS A 223 -3.88 0.89 -4.25
N LEU A 224 -5.11 0.74 -3.77
CA LEU A 224 -5.92 1.84 -3.29
C LEU A 224 -5.65 2.16 -1.81
N GLN A 225 -4.90 1.32 -1.10
CA GLN A 225 -4.51 1.48 0.29
C GLN A 225 -5.69 1.76 1.24
N ILE A 226 -6.80 1.05 1.03
CA ILE A 226 -8.03 1.17 1.81
C ILE A 226 -8.56 -0.21 2.19
N VAL A 227 -9.32 -0.26 3.29
CA VAL A 227 -10.09 -1.43 3.69
C VAL A 227 -11.49 -1.32 3.11
N VAL A 228 -12.02 -2.39 2.54
CA VAL A 228 -13.42 -2.51 2.12
C VAL A 228 -14.12 -3.57 2.95
N VAL A 229 -15.42 -3.38 3.16
CA VAL A 229 -16.25 -4.26 3.98
C VAL A 229 -17.42 -4.80 3.18
N GLN A 230 -17.59 -6.11 3.24
CA GLN A 230 -18.83 -6.80 2.87
C GLN A 230 -19.52 -7.31 4.13
N HIS A 231 -20.83 -7.50 4.04
CA HIS A 231 -21.61 -8.06 5.14
C HIS A 231 -22.51 -9.20 4.66
N GLU A 232 -22.76 -10.13 5.57
CA GLU A 232 -23.71 -11.22 5.38
C GLU A 232 -24.55 -11.36 6.66
N LEU A 233 -25.86 -11.47 6.50
CA LEU A 233 -26.80 -11.72 7.59
C LEU A 233 -27.19 -13.20 7.61
N SER A 234 -27.32 -13.79 8.79
CA SER A 234 -27.72 -15.20 8.94
C SER A 234 -29.12 -15.50 8.38
N SER A 235 -29.98 -14.48 8.25
CA SER A 235 -31.30 -14.58 7.60
C SER A 235 -31.22 -14.82 6.08
N LYS A 236 -30.02 -14.78 5.48
CA LYS A 236 -29.73 -14.91 4.03
C LYS A 236 -30.37 -13.83 3.14
N GLU A 237 -30.98 -12.82 3.76
CA GLU A 237 -31.53 -11.68 3.04
C GLU A 237 -30.42 -10.72 2.63
N LYS A 238 -30.48 -10.23 1.39
CA LYS A 238 -29.51 -9.31 0.85
C LYS A 238 -30.05 -7.89 0.94
N GLU A 239 -29.51 -7.11 1.88
CA GLU A 239 -29.78 -5.68 1.98
C GLU A 239 -28.49 -4.91 1.68
N PRO A 240 -28.24 -4.50 0.43
CA PRO A 240 -26.98 -3.85 0.05
C PRO A 240 -26.69 -2.63 0.94
N SER A 241 -27.72 -1.82 1.22
CA SER A 241 -27.56 -0.61 2.04
C SER A 241 -27.49 -0.83 3.56
N PHE A 242 -27.44 -2.07 4.06
CA PHE A 242 -27.57 -2.36 5.50
C PHE A 242 -26.56 -1.61 6.39
N LEU A 243 -25.30 -1.56 5.95
CA LEU A 243 -24.20 -0.89 6.64
C LEU A 243 -24.08 0.60 6.31
N GLN A 244 -24.90 1.09 5.38
CA GLN A 244 -24.88 2.49 4.97
C GLN A 244 -25.27 3.37 6.14
N ASP A 245 -24.49 4.43 6.37
CA ASP A 245 -24.73 5.41 7.42
C ASP A 245 -24.88 4.74 8.81
N LEU A 246 -24.08 3.69 9.07
CA LEU A 246 -23.92 3.12 10.41
C LEU A 246 -23.42 4.18 11.40
N PHE A 247 -22.54 5.05 10.91
CA PHE A 247 -22.12 6.28 11.57
C PHE A 247 -22.49 7.48 10.67
N PRO A 248 -22.67 8.69 11.24
CA PRO A 248 -23.10 9.85 10.48
C PRO A 248 -22.16 10.17 9.29
N ASN A 249 -22.76 10.46 8.13
CA ASN A 249 -22.04 10.85 6.91
C ASN A 249 -21.02 9.79 6.42
N ASP A 250 -21.34 8.51 6.57
CA ASP A 250 -20.50 7.39 6.15
C ASP A 250 -21.29 6.39 5.29
N SER A 251 -21.54 6.79 4.04
CA SER A 251 -22.28 5.98 3.07
C SER A 251 -21.46 4.84 2.45
N GLY A 252 -20.13 4.86 2.62
CA GLY A 252 -19.22 3.89 2.00
C GLY A 252 -19.26 3.88 0.46
N ILE A 253 -19.77 4.94 -0.19
CA ILE A 253 -19.89 5.01 -1.65
C ILE A 253 -18.55 5.41 -2.30
N PHE A 254 -17.78 6.30 -1.67
CA PHE A 254 -16.53 6.82 -2.22
C PHE A 254 -15.35 6.49 -1.32
N SER A 255 -14.16 6.41 -1.91
CA SER A 255 -12.95 6.15 -1.14
C SER A 255 -12.68 7.29 -0.15
N PRO A 256 -12.39 7.00 1.13
CA PRO A 256 -12.05 8.00 2.12
C PRO A 256 -10.65 8.60 1.91
N LEU A 257 -9.76 7.90 1.18
CA LEU A 257 -8.43 8.40 0.81
C LEU A 257 -8.52 9.31 -0.42
N VAL A 258 -8.16 10.59 -0.27
CA VAL A 258 -8.25 11.61 -1.35
C VAL A 258 -7.38 11.26 -2.56
N ALA A 259 -6.26 10.57 -2.38
CA ALA A 259 -5.43 10.13 -3.51
C ALA A 259 -6.22 9.25 -4.51
N ASN A 260 -7.21 8.50 -4.02
CA ASN A 260 -8.03 7.64 -4.86
C ASN A 260 -9.02 8.41 -5.73
N ASP A 261 -9.26 9.71 -5.48
CA ASP A 261 -10.03 10.56 -6.39
C ASP A 261 -9.33 10.76 -7.74
N TYR A 262 -8.02 10.55 -7.77
CA TYR A 262 -7.20 10.65 -8.97
C TYR A 262 -6.88 9.28 -9.56
N LEU A 263 -6.73 8.26 -8.71
CA LEU A 263 -6.37 6.91 -9.12
C LEU A 263 -7.57 6.07 -9.56
N TYR A 264 -8.71 6.20 -8.87
CA TYR A 264 -9.93 5.42 -9.11
C TYR A 264 -11.02 6.31 -9.69
N ILE A 265 -10.80 6.76 -10.94
CA ILE A 265 -11.70 7.67 -11.65
C ILE A 265 -12.59 6.93 -12.64
N ASN A 266 -13.82 7.42 -12.80
CA ASN A 266 -14.65 7.05 -13.92
C ASN A 266 -14.14 7.80 -15.16
N VAL A 267 -13.69 7.07 -16.19
CA VAL A 267 -13.05 7.64 -17.38
C VAL A 267 -14.01 8.57 -18.16
N ASN A 268 -15.32 8.26 -18.17
CA ASN A 268 -16.32 9.03 -18.89
C ASN A 268 -16.65 10.34 -18.19
N THR A 269 -16.82 10.31 -16.86
CA THR A 269 -17.21 11.50 -16.09
C THR A 269 -16.02 12.27 -15.55
N ARG A 270 -14.81 11.68 -15.55
CA ARG A 270 -13.60 12.15 -14.88
C ARG A 270 -13.81 12.52 -13.41
N ARG A 271 -14.76 11.84 -12.76
CA ARG A 271 -15.07 11.99 -11.35
C ARG A 271 -14.62 10.75 -10.57
N PRO A 272 -14.43 10.86 -9.24
CA PRO A 272 -14.19 9.70 -8.39
C PRO A 272 -15.24 8.63 -8.64
N ARG A 273 -14.80 7.39 -8.79
CA ARG A 273 -15.67 6.26 -9.05
C ARG A 273 -16.29 5.77 -7.73
N ALA A 274 -17.57 5.42 -7.79
CA ALA A 274 -18.30 4.86 -6.67
C ALA A 274 -18.02 3.36 -6.52
N PHE A 275 -17.90 2.89 -5.28
CA PHE A 275 -17.88 1.48 -4.92
C PHE A 275 -19.32 0.96 -4.87
N ASN A 276 -19.70 0.11 -5.81
CA ASN A 276 -21.02 -0.53 -5.88
C ASN A 276 -20.95 -1.99 -5.39
N GLU A 277 -21.89 -2.42 -4.56
CA GLU A 277 -21.85 -3.79 -3.98
C GLU A 277 -21.99 -4.93 -4.98
N SER A 278 -22.52 -4.67 -6.18
CA SER A 278 -22.75 -5.73 -7.16
C SER A 278 -21.46 -6.22 -7.85
N ASN A 279 -20.45 -5.35 -7.99
CA ASN A 279 -19.18 -5.67 -8.67
C ASN A 279 -17.93 -5.37 -7.85
N SER A 280 -18.05 -4.68 -6.70
CA SER A 280 -16.89 -4.33 -5.88
C SER A 280 -16.62 -5.37 -4.77
N PRO A 281 -15.36 -5.51 -4.34
CA PRO A 281 -14.99 -6.37 -3.21
C PRO A 281 -15.53 -5.90 -1.84
N GLY A 282 -16.38 -4.86 -1.81
CA GLY A 282 -16.98 -4.28 -0.62
C GLY A 282 -16.98 -2.75 -0.65
N ARG A 283 -17.55 -2.15 0.40
CA ARG A 283 -17.61 -0.68 0.54
C ARG A 283 -16.51 -0.14 1.45
N PRO A 284 -15.82 0.95 1.08
CA PRO A 284 -14.77 1.57 1.89
C PRO A 284 -15.35 2.56 2.92
N TYR A 285 -16.01 2.04 3.94
CA TYR A 285 -16.53 2.88 5.03
C TYR A 285 -15.41 3.59 5.81
N LYS A 286 -15.64 4.84 6.24
CA LYS A 286 -14.71 5.61 7.09
C LYS A 286 -14.48 4.92 8.44
N TRP A 287 -15.54 4.34 9.02
CA TRP A 287 -15.44 3.61 10.28
C TRP A 287 -14.51 2.40 10.16
N ALA A 288 -14.51 1.70 9.01
CA ALA A 288 -13.64 0.54 8.79
C ALA A 288 -12.17 0.94 8.74
N GLN A 289 -11.86 2.09 8.14
CA GLN A 289 -10.50 2.65 8.12
C GLN A 289 -10.05 3.01 9.54
N SER A 290 -10.95 3.66 10.29
CA SER A 290 -10.69 4.10 11.67
C SER A 290 -10.37 2.93 12.60
N VAL A 291 -11.14 1.84 12.51
CA VAL A 291 -10.88 0.61 13.26
C VAL A 291 -9.59 -0.06 12.78
N GLY A 292 -9.24 0.06 11.50
CA GLY A 292 -7.93 -0.33 10.96
C GLY A 292 -6.77 0.61 11.30
N CYS A 293 -6.94 1.55 12.23
CA CYS A 293 -5.94 2.56 12.61
C CYS A 293 -5.45 3.43 11.42
N MET A 294 -6.25 3.54 10.36
CA MET A 294 -5.97 4.42 9.24
C MET A 294 -6.72 5.73 9.42
N THR A 295 -5.95 6.83 9.42
CA THR A 295 -6.50 8.18 9.55
C THR A 295 -6.28 8.92 8.24
N PHE A 296 -7.36 9.44 7.66
CA PHE A 296 -7.32 10.27 6.47
C PHE A 296 -7.68 11.72 6.83
N PRO A 297 -7.12 12.72 6.14
CA PRO A 297 -7.52 14.11 6.32
C PRO A 297 -9.02 14.29 6.07
N ALA A 298 -9.69 15.08 6.92
CA ALA A 298 -11.09 15.40 6.70
C ALA A 298 -11.27 16.19 5.40
N ARG A 299 -12.30 15.84 4.61
CA ARG A 299 -12.62 16.54 3.36
C ARG A 299 -13.33 17.88 3.57
N ASP A 300 -14.06 18.02 4.68
CA ASP A 300 -15.04 19.10 4.87
C ASP A 300 -14.69 20.10 5.99
N SER A 301 -13.48 20.07 6.54
CA SER A 301 -13.06 21.09 7.50
C SER A 301 -12.64 22.35 6.75
N GLY A 302 -13.61 23.17 6.35
CA GLY A 302 -13.40 24.57 5.96
C GLY A 302 -12.88 25.46 7.10
N ASP A 303 -12.66 24.88 8.29
CA ASP A 303 -12.11 25.56 9.44
C ASP A 303 -10.59 25.34 9.51
N THR A 304 -9.84 26.28 8.94
CA THR A 304 -8.37 26.30 8.93
C THR A 304 -7.78 26.81 10.26
N SER A 305 -8.61 27.04 11.27
CA SER A 305 -8.20 27.78 12.46
C SER A 305 -7.47 26.95 13.54
N ASN A 306 -7.39 25.62 13.42
CA ASN A 306 -6.55 24.80 14.31
C ASN A 306 -6.25 23.43 13.70
N ILE A 307 -5.22 23.34 12.86
CA ILE A 307 -4.58 22.05 12.57
C ILE A 307 -3.77 21.65 13.81
N LYS A 308 -4.47 21.22 14.87
CA LYS A 308 -3.83 20.43 15.92
C LYS A 308 -3.42 19.10 15.29
N ALA A 309 -2.26 18.58 15.68
CA ALA A 309 -1.89 17.21 15.34
C ALA A 309 -3.10 16.31 15.65
N PRO A 310 -3.51 15.39 14.74
CA PRO A 310 -4.64 14.53 15.00
C PRO A 310 -4.37 13.84 16.34
N ALA A 311 -5.23 14.07 17.33
CA ALA A 311 -5.08 13.39 18.60
C ALA A 311 -5.14 11.89 18.30
N LEU A 312 -4.34 11.07 19.00
CA LEU A 312 -4.24 9.61 18.80
C LEU A 312 -5.60 8.85 18.83
N ARG A 313 -6.72 9.53 19.10
CA ARG A 313 -8.08 8.98 19.24
C ARG A 313 -9.19 9.80 18.55
N ASP A 314 -8.89 10.78 17.70
CA ASP A 314 -9.93 11.65 17.12
C ASP A 314 -10.86 10.95 16.10
N SER A 315 -10.62 9.68 15.76
CA SER A 315 -11.58 8.92 14.93
C SER A 315 -12.88 8.59 15.68
N GLY A 316 -12.94 8.72 17.00
CA GLY A 316 -14.16 8.62 17.82
C GLY A 316 -14.83 7.23 17.87
N ILE A 317 -14.49 6.33 16.95
CA ILE A 317 -15.08 5.00 16.78
C ILE A 317 -14.15 3.96 17.40
N THR A 318 -14.54 3.48 18.57
CA THR A 318 -13.89 2.33 19.22
C THR A 318 -14.52 1.04 18.72
N PHE A 319 -13.77 -0.07 18.78
CA PHE A 319 -14.30 -1.40 18.43
C PHE A 319 -15.58 -1.74 19.21
N SER A 320 -15.65 -1.37 20.50
CA SER A 320 -16.86 -1.53 21.32
C SER A 320 -18.08 -0.75 20.81
N LYS A 321 -17.88 0.47 20.30
CA LYS A 321 -18.97 1.26 19.69
C LYS A 321 -19.44 0.63 18.39
N LEU A 322 -18.52 0.09 17.59
CA LEU A 322 -18.85 -0.65 16.37
C LEU A 322 -19.74 -1.85 16.68
N VAL A 323 -19.34 -2.71 17.63
CA VAL A 323 -20.12 -3.90 18.01
C VAL A 323 -21.52 -3.52 18.49
N LYS A 324 -21.64 -2.48 19.34
CA LYS A 324 -22.94 -1.98 19.81
C LYS A 324 -23.81 -1.46 18.67
N ALA A 325 -23.26 -0.59 17.81
CA ALA A 325 -24.00 -0.02 16.68
C ALA A 325 -24.50 -1.10 15.70
N LEU A 326 -23.71 -2.16 15.48
CA LEU A 326 -24.11 -3.28 14.63
C LEU A 326 -25.23 -4.11 15.26
N ARG A 327 -25.16 -4.41 16.56
CA ARG A 327 -26.24 -5.10 17.28
C ARG A 327 -27.54 -4.29 17.26
N GLU A 328 -27.46 -2.99 17.54
CA GLU A 328 -28.60 -2.08 17.47
C GLU A 328 -29.20 -2.05 16.06
N ARG A 329 -28.36 -1.95 15.02
CA ARG A 329 -28.80 -1.98 13.62
C ARG A 329 -29.51 -3.31 13.27
N CYS A 330 -28.96 -4.45 13.69
CA CYS A 330 -29.61 -5.76 13.51
C CYS A 330 -30.97 -5.83 14.22
N SER A 331 -31.06 -5.35 15.45
CA SER A 331 -32.31 -5.35 16.24
C SER A 331 -33.39 -4.48 15.59
N VAL A 332 -33.05 -3.23 15.23
CA VAL A 332 -33.96 -2.30 14.54
C VAL A 332 -34.40 -2.85 13.18
N TRP A 333 -33.49 -3.45 12.42
CA TRP A 333 -33.80 -4.02 11.12
C TRP A 333 -34.80 -5.17 11.21
N THR A 334 -34.68 -6.04 12.21
CA THR A 334 -35.70 -7.07 12.47
C THR A 334 -37.05 -6.43 12.82
N GLN A 335 -37.08 -5.43 13.70
CA GLN A 335 -38.33 -4.77 14.12
C GLN A 335 -39.06 -4.14 12.93
N VAL A 336 -38.34 -3.43 12.05
CA VAL A 336 -38.91 -2.83 10.84
C VAL A 336 -39.49 -3.88 9.90
N LYS A 337 -38.91 -5.09 9.85
CA LYS A 337 -39.43 -6.19 9.02
C LYS A 337 -40.64 -6.91 9.60
N GLN A 338 -40.85 -6.81 10.91
CA GLN A 338 -42.00 -7.41 11.58
C GLN A 338 -43.24 -6.50 11.58
N MET A 339 -43.08 -5.21 11.25
CA MET A 339 -44.16 -4.24 11.05
C MET A 339 -44.75 -4.31 9.63
#